data_AF-X6L1P4-F1
#
_entry.id   AF-X6L1P4-F1
#
_cell.length_a   1.000
_cell.length_b   1.000
_cell.length_c   1.000
_cell.angle_alpha   90.00
_cell.angle_beta   90.00
_cell.angle_gamma   90.00
#
_symmetry.space_group_name_H-M   'P 1'
#
loop_
_entity.id
_entity.type
_entity.pdbx_description
1 polymer ?
#
loop_
_entity_poly.entity_id
_entity_poly.type
_entity_poly.pdbx_seq_one_letter_code
_entity_poly.pdbx_strand_id
1 'polypeptide(L)'
;MEYRFASVCLDLARHRLTREGAPVHVEPQVFALLVLLAERAGTVVSKDTLIERVWKGQIVSEATIGARISAARAAVGDTGRAQAIIRTVPRVGLELVPEVRCAPAEPEAIAPEPPVVAPPPRLATPGRMRMATATDGSRLAWSASGEGPPLLRAGHWLTNLDRDPDSPIWGPWLERMGRGRHLVRYDCRGTGVSGPACGRQSLDAFVDDLACVADAAGLDRFDIFASSQSVPVSLTFAARHPDRVRRIVSYGGWAQGAAMRPGAENAGMTDAMETMLRLGWGQPEGGYMRAFVSLFLPTASPEQVRAFVDLQCDSASAERAVEIRSVIARFEVTPVLAQVRCPVLVAHVRHESLHPFGQAQHLMQHLPDALLLPLEGQNHILMPDEPGFARLMDAVDAFLAD
;
A
#
# COMPACT_ATOMS: atom_id res chain seq x y z
N MET A 1 8.55 -8.24 -26.29
CA MET A 1 9.57 -7.88 -27.30
C MET A 1 10.82 -7.51 -26.53
N GLU A 2 11.97 -8.06 -26.90
CA GLU A 2 13.23 -7.77 -26.23
C GLU A 2 14.24 -7.18 -27.21
N TYR A 3 14.95 -6.14 -26.77
CA TYR A 3 16.15 -5.65 -27.45
C TYR A 3 17.38 -6.09 -26.69
N ARG A 4 18.31 -6.76 -27.39
CA ARG A 4 19.58 -7.21 -26.84
C ARG A 4 20.72 -6.57 -27.61
N PHE A 5 21.65 -5.95 -26.89
CA PHE A 5 22.84 -5.31 -27.46
C PHE A 5 23.96 -5.22 -26.44
N ALA A 6 25.20 -5.38 -26.88
CA ALA A 6 26.35 -5.54 -25.99
C ALA A 6 26.06 -6.62 -24.91
N SER A 7 26.03 -6.24 -23.64
CA SER A 7 25.64 -7.10 -22.50
C SER A 7 24.32 -6.68 -21.87
N VAL A 8 23.51 -5.90 -22.58
CA VAL A 8 22.25 -5.31 -22.08
C VAL A 8 21.05 -5.98 -22.75
N CYS A 9 20.01 -6.24 -21.95
CA CYS A 9 18.71 -6.65 -22.43
C CYS A 9 17.61 -5.71 -21.91
N LEU A 10 16.83 -5.15 -22.82
CA LEU A 10 15.62 -4.36 -22.55
C LEU A 10 14.39 -5.22 -22.81
N ASP A 11 13.67 -5.58 -21.76
CA ASP A 11 12.36 -6.24 -21.86
C ASP A 11 11.26 -5.18 -21.83
N LEU A 12 10.62 -4.95 -22.98
CA LEU A 12 9.56 -3.95 -23.13
C LEU A 12 8.27 -4.37 -22.43
N ALA A 13 7.99 -5.67 -22.33
CA ALA A 13 6.76 -6.16 -21.72
C ALA A 13 6.82 -6.03 -20.20
N ARG A 14 7.99 -6.28 -19.60
CA ARG A 14 8.21 -6.19 -18.16
C ARG A 14 8.81 -4.85 -17.71
N HIS A 15 9.13 -3.97 -18.64
CA HIS A 15 9.77 -2.67 -18.39
C HIS A 15 11.05 -2.80 -17.55
N ARG A 16 11.87 -3.81 -17.87
CA ARG A 16 13.09 -4.18 -17.13
C ARG A 16 14.33 -4.01 -18.00
N LEU A 17 15.38 -3.45 -17.40
CA LEU A 17 16.72 -3.44 -17.94
C LEU A 17 17.56 -4.45 -17.17
N THR A 18 18.28 -5.31 -17.89
CA THR A 18 19.34 -6.15 -17.31
C THR A 18 20.67 -5.86 -17.99
N ARG A 19 21.75 -5.93 -17.23
CA ARG A 19 23.12 -5.84 -17.73
C ARG A 19 23.91 -7.02 -17.18
N GLU A 20 24.54 -7.79 -18.06
CA GLU A 20 25.26 -9.03 -17.71
C GLU A 20 24.37 -10.02 -16.94
N GLY A 21 23.06 -10.04 -17.26
CA GLY A 21 22.06 -10.85 -16.58
C GLY A 21 21.55 -10.30 -15.24
N ALA A 22 22.18 -9.27 -14.67
CA ALA A 22 21.73 -8.63 -13.43
C ALA A 22 20.72 -7.50 -13.70
N PRO A 23 19.66 -7.34 -12.89
CA PRO A 23 18.72 -6.24 -13.03
C PRO A 23 19.37 -4.89 -12.69
N VAL A 24 19.09 -3.88 -13.52
CA VAL A 24 19.54 -2.50 -13.30
C VAL A 24 18.32 -1.61 -13.20
N HIS A 25 18.16 -0.95 -12.05
CA HIS A 25 17.07 -0.02 -11.84
C HIS A 25 17.32 1.29 -12.61
N VAL A 26 16.34 1.72 -13.39
CA VAL A 26 16.40 2.96 -14.17
C VAL A 26 15.07 3.70 -14.09
N GLU A 27 15.14 5.03 -14.09
CA GLU A 27 13.93 5.86 -14.13
C GLU A 27 13.16 5.70 -15.46
N PRO A 28 11.84 5.93 -15.50
CA PRO A 28 11.03 5.71 -16.70
C PRO A 28 11.52 6.46 -17.95
N GLN A 29 11.98 7.70 -17.78
CA GLN A 29 12.53 8.50 -18.89
C GLN A 29 13.87 7.94 -19.41
N VAL A 30 14.67 7.32 -18.54
CA VAL A 30 15.93 6.68 -18.92
C VAL A 30 15.64 5.40 -19.68
N PHE A 31 14.66 4.61 -19.22
CA PHE A 31 14.20 3.42 -19.93
C PHE A 31 13.64 3.75 -21.32
N ALA A 32 12.74 4.74 -21.41
CA ALA A 32 12.15 5.19 -22.67
C ALA A 32 13.21 5.70 -23.67
N LEU A 33 14.23 6.41 -23.19
CA LEU A 33 15.36 6.85 -24.02
C LEU A 33 16.13 5.65 -24.59
N LEU A 34 16.43 4.64 -23.76
CA LEU A 34 17.14 3.45 -24.19
C LEU A 34 16.33 2.61 -25.19
N VAL A 35 15.01 2.48 -24.99
CA VAL A 35 14.12 1.83 -25.95
C VAL A 35 14.11 2.57 -27.28
N LEU A 36 13.98 3.90 -27.29
CA LEU A 36 14.00 4.70 -28.51
C LEU A 36 15.32 4.55 -29.29
N LEU A 37 16.44 4.51 -28.57
CA LEU A 37 17.76 4.30 -29.17
C LEU A 37 17.91 2.87 -29.74
N ALA A 38 17.35 1.85 -29.06
CA ALA A 38 17.36 0.47 -29.53
C ALA A 38 16.44 0.23 -30.74
N GLU A 39 15.26 0.86 -30.77
CA GLU A 39 14.34 0.86 -31.92
C GLU A 39 15.00 1.41 -33.20
N ARG A 40 15.94 2.34 -33.02
CA ARG A 40 16.61 3.09 -34.09
C ARG A 40 18.11 2.80 -34.12
N ALA A 41 18.51 1.60 -33.71
CA ALA A 41 19.91 1.19 -33.64
C ALA A 41 20.66 1.47 -34.95
N GLY A 42 21.90 1.97 -34.84
CA GLY A 42 22.71 2.35 -36.00
C GLY A 42 22.26 3.64 -36.71
N THR A 43 21.26 4.36 -36.21
CA THR A 43 20.85 5.68 -36.72
C THR A 43 20.95 6.75 -35.66
N VAL A 44 21.26 7.99 -36.08
CA VAL A 44 21.35 9.13 -35.17
C VAL A 44 19.94 9.63 -34.83
N VAL A 45 19.58 9.59 -33.56
CA VAL A 45 18.35 10.15 -33.01
C VAL A 45 18.60 11.59 -32.59
N SER A 46 17.88 12.53 -33.21
CA SER A 46 18.05 13.96 -32.94
C SER A 46 17.53 14.36 -31.56
N LYS A 47 18.00 15.51 -31.06
CA LYS A 47 17.52 16.09 -29.79
C LYS A 47 16.01 16.37 -29.82
N ASP A 48 15.47 16.81 -30.94
CA ASP A 48 14.03 17.08 -31.08
C ASP A 48 13.22 15.78 -31.00
N THR A 49 13.68 14.71 -31.66
CA THR A 49 13.03 13.39 -31.54
C THR A 49 13.13 12.84 -30.13
N LEU A 50 14.25 13.06 -29.43
CA LEU A 50 14.39 12.69 -28.01
C LEU A 50 13.34 13.42 -27.16
N ILE A 51 13.22 14.75 -27.30
CA ILE A 51 12.24 15.59 -26.59
C ILE A 51 10.81 15.12 -26.87
N GLU A 52 10.48 14.91 -28.14
CA GLU A 52 9.15 14.48 -28.56
C GLU A 52 8.78 13.11 -27.98
N ARG A 53 9.67 12.12 -28.07
CA ARG A 53 9.35 10.72 -27.73
C ARG A 53 9.50 10.41 -26.24
N VAL A 54 10.50 10.98 -25.57
CA VAL A 54 10.78 10.70 -24.15
C VAL A 54 10.05 11.69 -23.23
N TRP A 55 9.92 12.95 -23.65
CA TRP A 55 9.27 14.01 -22.87
C TRP A 55 7.93 14.47 -23.45
N LYS A 56 7.39 13.78 -24.46
CA LYS A 56 6.05 14.04 -25.04
C LYS A 56 5.85 15.50 -25.47
N GLY A 57 6.92 16.14 -25.96
CA GLY A 57 6.89 17.54 -26.43
C GLY A 57 6.91 18.61 -25.32
N GLN A 58 7.13 18.24 -24.05
CA GLN A 58 7.31 19.22 -22.98
C GLN A 58 8.61 20.03 -23.17
N ILE A 59 8.57 21.32 -22.81
CA ILE A 59 9.76 22.18 -22.79
C ILE A 59 10.67 21.71 -21.66
N VAL A 60 11.88 21.25 -22.00
CA VAL A 60 12.87 20.75 -21.04
C VAL A 60 14.22 21.43 -21.24
N SER A 61 14.93 21.68 -20.14
CA SER A 61 16.25 22.31 -20.17
C SER A 61 17.31 21.35 -20.70
N GLU A 62 18.41 21.90 -21.23
CA GLU A 62 19.55 21.09 -21.69
C GLU A 62 20.16 20.25 -20.56
N ALA A 63 20.17 20.79 -19.34
CA ALA A 63 20.66 20.09 -18.16
C ALA A 63 19.84 18.82 -17.85
N THR A 64 18.50 18.89 -17.99
CA THR A 64 17.62 17.73 -17.80
C THR A 64 17.86 16.65 -18.85
N ILE A 65 18.01 17.05 -20.12
CA ILE A 65 18.34 16.11 -21.21
C ILE A 65 19.70 15.46 -20.94
N GLY A 66 20.71 16.26 -20.59
CA GLY A 66 22.06 15.77 -20.27
C GLY A 66 22.08 14.79 -19.10
N ALA A 67 21.29 15.03 -18.05
CA ALA A 67 21.17 14.13 -16.90
C ALA A 67 20.59 12.77 -17.30
N ARG A 68 19.54 12.73 -18.14
CA ARG A 68 18.96 11.46 -18.64
C ARG A 68 19.92 10.69 -19.54
N ILE A 69 20.68 11.38 -20.39
CA ILE A 69 21.72 10.75 -21.22
C ILE A 69 22.82 10.16 -20.34
N SER A 70 23.24 10.88 -19.30
CA SER A 70 24.26 10.40 -18.36
C SER A 70 23.79 9.14 -17.62
N ALA A 71 22.55 9.16 -17.10
CA ALA A 71 21.95 8.02 -16.43
C ALA A 71 21.77 6.81 -17.37
N ALA A 72 21.37 7.05 -18.63
CA ALA A 72 21.26 6.00 -19.64
C ALA A 72 22.60 5.33 -19.93
N ARG A 73 23.67 6.13 -20.07
CA ARG A 73 25.04 5.61 -20.23
C ARG A 73 25.45 4.76 -19.03
N ALA A 74 25.28 5.27 -17.82
CA ALA A 74 25.63 4.52 -16.61
C ALA A 74 24.87 3.18 -16.50
N ALA A 75 23.58 3.18 -16.86
CA ALA A 75 22.74 1.97 -16.83
C ALA A 75 23.28 0.88 -17.77
N VAL A 76 23.70 1.24 -18.98
CA VAL A 76 24.24 0.29 -19.96
C VAL A 76 25.72 -0.04 -19.75
N GLY A 77 26.36 0.53 -18.72
CA GLY A 77 27.79 0.33 -18.45
C GLY A 77 28.72 1.18 -19.32
N ASP A 78 28.19 2.26 -19.91
CA ASP A 78 28.92 3.22 -20.73
C ASP A 78 29.19 4.52 -19.93
N THR A 79 30.05 5.38 -20.46
CA THR A 79 30.34 6.70 -19.89
C THR A 79 30.39 7.75 -20.98
N GLY A 80 30.23 9.03 -20.59
CA GLY A 80 30.36 10.15 -21.53
C GLY A 80 31.73 10.27 -22.21
N ARG A 81 32.76 9.60 -21.67
CA ARG A 81 34.11 9.55 -22.24
C ARG A 81 34.32 8.33 -23.15
N ALA A 82 33.83 7.16 -22.74
CA ALA A 82 33.99 5.92 -23.50
C ALA A 82 33.08 5.90 -24.74
N GLN A 83 31.81 6.29 -24.58
CA GLN A 83 30.80 6.37 -25.64
C GLN A 83 30.76 5.12 -26.54
N ALA A 84 31.02 3.95 -25.95
CA ALA A 84 31.12 2.70 -26.69
C ALA A 84 29.74 2.13 -27.05
N ILE A 85 28.71 2.51 -26.29
CA ILE A 85 27.34 2.03 -26.47
C ILE A 85 26.44 3.18 -26.94
N ILE A 86 26.48 4.33 -26.27
CA ILE A 86 25.69 5.52 -26.62
C ILE A 86 26.63 6.65 -27.01
N ARG A 87 26.78 6.84 -28.32
CA ARG A 87 27.65 7.84 -28.94
C ARG A 87 26.92 9.16 -29.14
N THR A 88 27.54 10.25 -28.73
CA THR A 88 27.08 11.60 -29.05
C THR A 88 27.66 12.01 -30.40
N VAL A 89 26.77 12.38 -31.32
CA VAL A 89 27.14 12.99 -32.60
C VAL A 89 26.99 14.50 -32.44
N PRO A 90 28.09 15.28 -32.39
CA PRO A 90 28.05 16.70 -32.07
C PRO A 90 27.07 17.46 -32.97
N ARG A 91 26.21 18.28 -32.37
CA ARG A 91 25.19 19.10 -33.05
C ARG A 91 24.11 18.33 -33.82
N VAL A 92 24.06 17.00 -33.69
CA VAL A 92 23.05 16.17 -34.37
C VAL A 92 22.20 15.39 -33.37
N GLY A 93 22.81 14.59 -32.48
CA GLY A 93 22.03 13.74 -31.59
C GLY A 93 22.81 12.59 -30.95
N LEU A 94 22.11 11.49 -30.70
CA LEU A 94 22.65 10.28 -30.08
C LEU A 94 22.49 9.07 -30.99
N GLU A 95 23.47 8.17 -30.97
CA GLU A 95 23.45 6.93 -31.73
C GLU A 95 23.75 5.76 -30.80
N LEU A 96 22.94 4.70 -30.89
CA LEU A 96 23.27 3.42 -30.28
C LEU A 96 24.18 2.64 -31.23
N VAL A 97 25.43 2.45 -30.80
CA VAL A 97 26.51 1.92 -31.64
C VAL A 97 26.45 0.40 -31.82
N PRO A 98 26.19 -0.42 -30.79
CA PRO A 98 26.18 -1.86 -30.95
C PRO A 98 25.01 -2.33 -31.80
N GLU A 99 25.20 -3.43 -32.51
CA GLU A 99 24.12 -4.11 -33.23
C GLU A 99 23.04 -4.56 -32.24
N VAL A 100 21.78 -4.20 -32.53
CA VAL A 100 20.63 -4.58 -31.71
C VAL A 100 19.94 -5.79 -32.34
N ARG A 101 19.83 -6.85 -31.56
CA ARG A 101 18.99 -8.00 -31.89
C ARG A 101 17.61 -7.80 -31.28
N CYS A 102 16.59 -7.90 -32.12
CA CYS A 102 15.19 -7.91 -31.70
C CYS A 102 14.68 -9.34 -31.77
N ALA A 103 14.18 -9.85 -30.65
CA ALA A 103 13.50 -11.13 -30.58
C ALA A 103 12.11 -10.95 -29.95
N PRO A 104 11.10 -11.75 -30.36
CA PRO A 104 9.97 -12.00 -29.47
C PRO A 104 10.55 -12.50 -28.14
N ALA A 105 10.02 -12.01 -27.01
CA ALA A 105 10.53 -12.42 -25.71
C ALA A 105 10.48 -13.95 -25.67
N GLU A 106 11.65 -14.61 -25.59
CA GLU A 106 11.67 -16.06 -25.52
C GLU A 106 10.94 -16.45 -24.24
N PRO A 107 9.97 -17.38 -24.30
CA PRO A 107 9.46 -17.99 -23.09
C PRO A 107 10.64 -18.72 -22.46
N GLU A 108 11.22 -18.12 -21.43
CA GLU A 108 12.29 -18.72 -20.66
C GLU A 108 11.82 -20.10 -20.23
N ALA A 109 12.61 -21.13 -20.55
CA ALA A 109 12.36 -22.48 -20.09
C ALA A 109 12.20 -22.41 -18.58
N ILE A 110 10.99 -22.74 -18.12
CA ILE A 110 10.57 -22.74 -16.73
C ILE A 110 11.55 -23.68 -15.99
N ALA A 111 12.59 -23.11 -15.38
CA ALA A 111 13.17 -23.73 -14.20
C ALA A 111 11.98 -23.95 -13.26
N PRO A 112 11.81 -25.15 -12.68
CA PRO A 112 10.63 -25.44 -11.88
C PRO A 112 10.48 -24.30 -10.89
N GLU A 113 9.33 -23.60 -10.97
CA GLU A 113 8.96 -22.63 -9.98
C GLU A 113 9.22 -23.29 -8.62
N PRO A 114 9.87 -22.62 -7.64
CA PRO A 114 9.69 -23.05 -6.26
C PRO A 114 8.19 -23.20 -6.12
N PRO A 115 7.70 -24.39 -5.71
CA PRO A 115 6.35 -24.82 -6.00
C PRO A 115 5.43 -23.65 -5.72
N VAL A 116 4.69 -23.19 -6.73
CA VAL A 116 3.51 -22.37 -6.48
C VAL A 116 2.79 -23.17 -5.44
N VAL A 117 2.88 -22.70 -4.18
CA VAL A 117 2.10 -23.25 -3.10
C VAL A 117 0.71 -23.00 -3.64
N ALA A 118 0.07 -24.07 -4.14
CA ALA A 118 -1.33 -24.02 -4.49
C ALA A 118 -1.98 -23.25 -3.35
N PRO A 119 -2.79 -22.20 -3.62
CA PRO A 119 -3.42 -21.44 -2.56
C PRO A 119 -3.94 -22.47 -1.58
N PRO A 120 -3.50 -22.43 -0.30
CA PRO A 120 -3.80 -23.48 0.63
C PRO A 120 -5.30 -23.74 0.54
N PRO A 121 -5.74 -25.02 0.58
CA PRO A 121 -7.15 -25.34 0.46
C PRO A 121 -7.92 -24.40 1.38
N ARG A 122 -8.94 -23.70 0.84
CA ARG A 122 -9.71 -22.67 1.56
C ARG A 122 -10.04 -23.17 2.96
N LEU A 123 -9.31 -22.70 3.98
CA LEU A 123 -9.51 -23.14 5.36
C LEU A 123 -10.73 -22.46 6.01
N ALA A 124 -11.35 -21.48 5.35
CA ALA A 124 -12.56 -20.84 5.81
C ALA A 124 -13.64 -20.92 4.73
N THR A 125 -14.72 -21.65 5.01
CA THR A 125 -16.02 -21.35 4.43
C THR A 125 -16.27 -19.85 4.65
N PRO A 126 -16.57 -19.05 3.61
CA PRO A 126 -16.86 -17.63 3.81
C PRO A 126 -17.91 -17.49 4.90
N GLY A 127 -17.55 -16.79 5.97
CA GLY A 127 -18.45 -16.53 7.07
C GLY A 127 -19.74 -15.91 6.55
N ARG A 128 -20.91 -16.43 6.97
CA ARG A 128 -22.19 -15.85 6.52
C ARG A 128 -22.23 -14.38 6.91
N MET A 129 -22.33 -13.51 5.91
CA MET A 129 -22.44 -12.07 6.12
C MET A 129 -23.73 -11.74 6.87
N ARG A 130 -23.62 -10.82 7.82
CA ARG A 130 -24.67 -10.35 8.72
C ARG A 130 -24.64 -8.83 8.75
N MET A 131 -25.70 -8.25 9.30
CA MET A 131 -25.83 -6.81 9.45
C MET A 131 -26.04 -6.48 10.93
N ALA A 132 -25.31 -5.49 11.43
CA ALA A 132 -25.56 -4.85 12.71
C ALA A 132 -26.06 -3.42 12.45
N THR A 133 -26.88 -2.88 13.34
CA THR A 133 -27.38 -1.50 13.23
C THR A 133 -26.90 -0.72 14.44
N ALA A 134 -26.07 0.30 14.19
CA ALA A 134 -25.59 1.21 15.22
C ALA A 134 -26.70 2.12 15.72
N THR A 135 -26.48 2.77 16.86
CA THR A 135 -27.45 3.65 17.52
C THR A 135 -27.84 4.86 16.67
N ASP A 136 -26.93 5.35 15.82
CA ASP A 136 -27.18 6.44 14.87
C ASP A 136 -27.87 5.99 13.57
N GLY A 137 -28.23 4.71 13.47
CA GLY A 137 -28.87 4.10 12.30
C GLY A 137 -27.91 3.60 11.21
N SER A 138 -26.59 3.74 11.39
CA SER A 138 -25.61 3.17 10.47
C SER A 138 -25.75 1.64 10.43
N ARG A 139 -25.73 1.06 9.23
CA ARG A 139 -25.85 -0.39 9.03
C ARG A 139 -24.48 -0.95 8.68
N LEU A 140 -23.93 -1.80 9.54
CA LEU A 140 -22.58 -2.34 9.45
C LEU A 140 -22.64 -3.81 9.03
N ALA A 141 -22.11 -4.10 7.84
CA ALA A 141 -21.93 -5.47 7.41
C ALA A 141 -20.76 -6.10 8.17
N TRP A 142 -20.95 -7.32 8.65
CA TRP A 142 -19.92 -8.07 9.35
C TRP A 142 -19.98 -9.56 9.02
N SER A 143 -18.85 -10.24 9.19
CA SER A 143 -18.75 -11.69 9.01
C SER A 143 -17.87 -12.28 10.11
N ALA A 144 -18.10 -13.54 10.42
CA ALA A 144 -17.25 -14.32 11.32
C ALA A 144 -16.90 -15.66 10.69
N SER A 145 -15.65 -16.09 10.88
CA SER A 145 -15.13 -17.36 10.35
C SER A 145 -14.17 -18.01 11.33
N GLY A 146 -14.08 -19.34 11.27
CA GLY A 146 -13.19 -20.11 12.14
C GLY A 146 -13.74 -20.30 13.55
N GLU A 147 -13.00 -21.06 14.33
CA GLU A 147 -13.27 -21.37 15.74
C GLU A 147 -12.02 -21.07 16.57
N GLY A 148 -12.18 -20.89 17.88
CA GLY A 148 -11.07 -20.59 18.79
C GLY A 148 -11.22 -19.23 19.48
N PRO A 149 -10.13 -18.69 20.05
CA PRO A 149 -10.16 -17.38 20.71
C PRO A 149 -10.66 -16.27 19.76
N PRO A 150 -11.52 -15.34 20.25
CA PRO A 150 -12.10 -14.30 19.42
C PRO A 150 -11.09 -13.22 19.07
N LEU A 151 -10.93 -12.98 17.77
CA LEU A 151 -10.12 -11.89 17.22
C LEU A 151 -11.01 -11.01 16.34
N LEU A 152 -11.13 -9.73 16.69
CA LEU A 152 -11.83 -8.74 15.88
C LEU A 152 -10.82 -7.95 15.05
N ARG A 153 -10.89 -8.05 13.72
CA ARG A 153 -10.19 -7.14 12.79
C ARG A 153 -11.00 -5.85 12.70
N ALA A 154 -10.49 -4.78 13.28
CA ALA A 154 -11.18 -3.51 13.31
C ALA A 154 -11.25 -2.89 11.90
N GLY A 155 -12.40 -2.31 11.56
CA GLY A 155 -12.66 -1.73 10.24
C GLY A 155 -11.70 -0.59 9.95
N HIS A 156 -11.00 -0.66 8.82
CA HIS A 156 -9.99 0.32 8.41
C HIS A 156 -10.22 0.83 6.98
N TRP A 157 -9.31 1.67 6.50
CA TRP A 157 -9.34 2.23 5.15
C TRP A 157 -8.76 1.24 4.13
N LEU A 158 -9.47 0.81 3.10
CA LEU A 158 -10.91 0.50 3.13
C LEU A 158 -11.05 -1.02 3.30
N THR A 159 -12.07 -1.47 4.00
CA THR A 159 -12.41 -2.89 4.13
C THR A 159 -13.56 -3.22 3.19
N ASN A 160 -13.54 -4.44 2.64
CA ASN A 160 -14.64 -4.97 1.86
C ASN A 160 -14.80 -6.47 2.11
N LEU A 161 -15.86 -6.86 2.80
CA LEU A 161 -16.06 -8.25 3.19
C LEU A 161 -16.17 -9.23 2.01
N ASP A 162 -16.69 -8.75 0.89
CA ASP A 162 -16.85 -9.54 -0.34
C ASP A 162 -15.56 -9.62 -1.14
N ARG A 163 -14.79 -8.53 -1.22
CA ARG A 163 -13.57 -8.45 -2.05
C ARG A 163 -12.30 -8.88 -1.33
N ASP A 164 -12.17 -8.60 -0.03
CA ASP A 164 -10.94 -8.87 0.74
C ASP A 164 -10.47 -10.34 0.65
N PRO A 165 -11.34 -11.37 0.75
CA PRO A 165 -10.91 -12.77 0.73
C PRO A 165 -10.20 -13.18 -0.56
N ASP A 166 -10.61 -12.61 -1.70
CA ASP A 166 -10.06 -12.91 -3.02
C ASP A 166 -8.91 -11.95 -3.41
N SER A 167 -8.62 -10.96 -2.57
CA SER A 167 -7.53 -10.02 -2.81
C SER A 167 -6.16 -10.72 -2.69
N PRO A 168 -5.22 -10.55 -3.64
CA PRO A 168 -3.85 -11.05 -3.50
C PRO A 168 -3.09 -10.34 -2.37
N ILE A 169 -3.62 -9.23 -1.86
CA ILE A 169 -3.09 -8.51 -0.70
C ILE A 169 -3.79 -9.02 0.55
N TRP A 170 -5.10 -8.84 0.68
CA TRP A 170 -5.80 -9.10 1.95
C TRP A 170 -6.11 -10.58 2.20
N GLY A 171 -6.28 -11.42 1.18
CA GLY A 171 -6.55 -12.85 1.36
C GLY A 171 -5.52 -13.55 2.26
N PRO A 172 -4.21 -13.41 1.98
CA PRO A 172 -3.16 -13.97 2.84
C PRO A 172 -3.12 -13.40 4.26
N TRP A 173 -3.43 -12.11 4.44
CA TRP A 173 -3.58 -11.51 5.77
C TRP A 173 -4.72 -12.17 6.55
N LEU A 174 -5.88 -12.32 5.90
CA LEU A 174 -7.07 -12.94 6.49
C LEU A 174 -6.84 -14.40 6.85
N GLU A 175 -6.18 -15.16 5.96
CA GLU A 175 -5.82 -16.54 6.23
C GLU A 175 -4.93 -16.63 7.47
N ARG A 176 -3.88 -15.81 7.54
CA ARG A 176 -2.95 -15.82 8.67
C ARG A 176 -3.61 -15.40 9.98
N MET A 177 -4.48 -14.40 9.97
CA MET A 177 -5.25 -13.98 11.17
C MET A 177 -6.28 -15.03 11.60
N GLY A 178 -6.90 -15.74 10.65
CA GLY A 178 -7.95 -16.72 10.92
C GLY A 178 -7.46 -18.08 11.39
N ARG A 179 -6.16 -18.38 11.26
CA ARG A 179 -5.60 -19.68 11.70
C ARG A 179 -5.79 -19.87 13.21
N GLY A 180 -6.63 -20.86 13.56
CA GLY A 180 -6.92 -21.24 14.94
C GLY A 180 -7.71 -20.21 15.75
N ARG A 181 -8.40 -19.26 15.09
CA ARG A 181 -9.12 -18.17 15.74
C ARG A 181 -10.53 -18.01 15.19
N HIS A 182 -11.42 -17.53 16.06
CA HIS A 182 -12.72 -17.01 15.65
C HIS A 182 -12.53 -15.56 15.17
N LEU A 183 -12.33 -15.39 13.86
CA LEU A 183 -12.04 -14.10 13.24
C LEU A 183 -13.33 -13.37 12.86
N VAL A 184 -13.58 -12.24 13.51
CA VAL A 184 -14.69 -11.31 13.22
C VAL A 184 -14.15 -10.11 12.44
N ARG A 185 -14.86 -9.73 11.39
CA ARG A 185 -14.50 -8.62 10.48
C ARG A 185 -15.75 -7.83 10.13
N TYR A 186 -15.60 -6.54 9.87
CA TYR A 186 -16.71 -5.71 9.40
C TYR A 186 -16.23 -4.62 8.45
N ASP A 187 -17.16 -4.15 7.63
CA ASP A 187 -16.92 -2.99 6.78
C ASP A 187 -17.26 -1.70 7.53
N CYS A 188 -16.37 -0.71 7.45
CA CYS A 188 -16.64 0.62 8.01
C CYS A 188 -17.95 1.19 7.46
N ARG A 189 -18.63 2.02 8.26
CA ARG A 189 -19.82 2.77 7.84
C ARG A 189 -19.63 3.43 6.47
N GLY A 190 -20.57 3.20 5.55
CA GLY A 190 -20.53 3.73 4.19
C GLY A 190 -19.47 3.12 3.27
N THR A 191 -18.82 2.01 3.65
CA THR A 191 -17.81 1.34 2.83
C THR A 191 -18.16 -0.12 2.58
N GLY A 192 -17.55 -0.72 1.55
CA GLY A 192 -17.75 -2.12 1.19
C GLY A 192 -19.23 -2.43 1.00
N VAL A 193 -19.74 -3.40 1.77
CA VAL A 193 -21.15 -3.80 1.73
C VAL A 193 -21.96 -3.30 2.93
N SER A 194 -21.38 -2.44 3.76
CA SER A 194 -22.11 -1.68 4.78
C SER A 194 -23.04 -0.64 4.13
N GLY A 195 -24.13 -0.31 4.84
CA GLY A 195 -25.04 0.74 4.41
C GLY A 195 -24.41 2.14 4.43
N PRO A 196 -25.13 3.16 3.94
CA PRO A 196 -24.68 4.56 4.00
C PRO A 196 -24.29 4.96 5.41
N ALA A 197 -23.26 5.80 5.53
CA ALA A 197 -22.86 6.37 6.81
C ALA A 197 -23.95 7.32 7.32
N CYS A 198 -24.46 7.06 8.52
CA CYS A 198 -25.45 7.91 9.18
C CYS A 198 -24.78 8.77 10.26
N GLY A 199 -25.46 9.83 10.67
CA GLY A 199 -25.03 10.67 11.79
C GLY A 199 -23.72 11.44 11.57
N ARG A 200 -23.22 12.02 12.66
CA ARG A 200 -21.98 12.81 12.65
C ARG A 200 -20.77 11.88 12.61
N GLN A 201 -19.92 12.06 11.60
CA GLN A 201 -18.67 11.32 11.51
C GLN A 201 -17.65 11.85 12.54
N SER A 202 -17.21 10.97 13.43
CA SER A 202 -16.27 11.29 14.51
C SER A 202 -15.61 10.03 15.04
N LEU A 203 -14.49 10.15 15.74
CA LEU A 203 -13.83 9.02 16.39
C LEU A 203 -14.81 8.21 17.25
N ASP A 204 -15.69 8.88 18.00
CA ASP A 204 -16.72 8.25 18.82
C ASP A 204 -17.67 7.39 18.00
N ALA A 205 -18.09 7.87 16.83
CA ALA A 205 -18.97 7.11 15.96
C ALA A 205 -18.30 5.82 15.45
N PHE A 206 -17.00 5.86 15.12
CA PHE A 206 -16.26 4.64 14.75
C PHE A 206 -16.03 3.70 15.94
N VAL A 207 -15.92 4.23 17.17
CA VAL A 207 -15.85 3.41 18.40
C VAL A 207 -17.19 2.72 18.67
N ASP A 208 -18.29 3.45 18.49
CA ASP A 208 -19.65 2.91 18.61
C ASP A 208 -19.93 1.83 17.56
N ASP A 209 -19.40 1.98 16.34
CA ASP A 209 -19.46 0.92 15.30
C ASP A 209 -18.75 -0.36 15.73
N LEU A 210 -17.52 -0.22 16.25
CA LEU A 210 -16.73 -1.35 16.73
C LEU A 210 -17.50 -2.07 17.86
N ALA A 211 -18.02 -1.31 18.82
CA ALA A 211 -18.85 -1.85 19.91
C ALA A 211 -20.09 -2.58 19.37
N CYS A 212 -20.82 -1.96 18.43
CA CYS A 212 -22.01 -2.52 17.81
C CYS A 212 -21.74 -3.86 17.13
N VAL A 213 -20.65 -3.96 16.37
CA VAL A 213 -20.25 -5.22 15.72
C VAL A 213 -19.80 -6.26 16.73
N ALA A 214 -19.01 -5.87 17.73
CA ALA A 214 -18.58 -6.78 18.79
C ALA A 214 -19.79 -7.38 19.53
N ASP A 215 -20.78 -6.55 19.87
CA ASP A 215 -22.02 -6.98 20.53
C ASP A 215 -22.85 -7.89 19.63
N ALA A 216 -23.02 -7.52 18.35
CA ALA A 216 -23.76 -8.34 17.38
C ALA A 216 -23.10 -9.69 17.11
N ALA A 217 -21.77 -9.76 17.23
CA ALA A 217 -20.98 -10.99 17.13
C ALA A 217 -20.90 -11.78 18.46
N GLY A 218 -21.48 -11.27 19.55
CA GLY A 218 -21.46 -11.92 20.86
C GLY A 218 -20.07 -11.96 21.50
N LEU A 219 -19.24 -10.94 21.27
CA LEU A 219 -17.90 -10.86 21.81
C LEU A 219 -17.87 -10.10 23.15
N ASP A 220 -17.85 -10.83 24.26
CA ASP A 220 -17.77 -10.22 25.60
C ASP A 220 -16.35 -9.69 25.90
N ARG A 221 -15.34 -10.56 25.71
CA ARG A 221 -13.93 -10.26 25.93
C ARG A 221 -13.04 -10.85 24.84
N PHE A 222 -12.33 -10.02 24.08
CA PHE A 222 -11.69 -10.42 22.82
C PHE A 222 -10.38 -9.67 22.51
N ASP A 223 -9.59 -10.21 21.58
CA ASP A 223 -8.40 -9.55 21.04
C ASP A 223 -8.77 -8.69 19.82
N ILE A 224 -8.05 -7.60 19.60
CA ILE A 224 -8.28 -6.69 18.46
C ILE A 224 -7.04 -6.63 17.57
N PHE A 225 -7.24 -6.84 16.27
CA PHE A 225 -6.26 -6.49 15.24
C PHE A 225 -6.65 -5.16 14.59
N ALA A 226 -5.88 -4.11 14.86
CA ALA A 226 -6.13 -2.75 14.41
C ALA A 226 -5.05 -2.30 13.42
N SER A 227 -5.45 -2.02 12.19
CA SER A 227 -4.60 -1.44 11.15
C SER A 227 -4.91 0.03 10.88
N SER A 228 -3.87 0.85 10.74
CA SER A 228 -4.00 2.23 10.26
C SER A 228 -5.04 3.02 11.08
N GLN A 229 -6.08 3.56 10.42
CA GLN A 229 -7.14 4.35 11.06
C GLN A 229 -7.85 3.65 12.22
N SER A 230 -7.88 2.32 12.23
CA SER A 230 -8.59 1.57 13.26
C SER A 230 -7.81 1.50 14.58
N VAL A 231 -6.53 1.92 14.59
CA VAL A 231 -5.72 1.99 15.82
C VAL A 231 -6.27 3.03 16.80
N PRO A 232 -6.43 4.32 16.45
CA PRO A 232 -7.05 5.29 17.37
C PRO A 232 -8.47 4.88 17.79
N VAL A 233 -9.24 4.23 16.91
CA VAL A 233 -10.56 3.69 17.24
C VAL A 233 -10.45 2.61 18.32
N SER A 234 -9.59 1.62 18.12
CA SER A 234 -9.43 0.48 19.02
C SER A 234 -8.83 0.87 20.37
N LEU A 235 -7.90 1.83 20.40
CA LEU A 235 -7.32 2.36 21.63
C LEU A 235 -8.36 3.14 22.44
N THR A 236 -9.19 3.96 21.78
CA THR A 236 -10.30 4.66 22.43
C THR A 236 -11.34 3.67 22.96
N PHE A 237 -11.67 2.63 22.19
CA PHE A 237 -12.56 1.55 22.64
C PHE A 237 -12.02 0.86 23.88
N ALA A 238 -10.74 0.46 23.90
CA ALA A 238 -10.13 -0.20 25.05
C ALA A 238 -10.02 0.71 26.30
N ALA A 239 -9.80 2.01 26.11
CA ALA A 239 -9.84 2.97 27.22
C ALA A 239 -11.24 3.08 27.85
N ARG A 240 -12.30 3.00 27.04
CA ARG A 240 -13.71 3.05 27.50
C ARG A 240 -14.23 1.73 28.05
N HIS A 241 -13.72 0.62 27.53
CA HIS A 241 -14.17 -0.73 27.85
C HIS A 241 -13.00 -1.65 28.21
N PRO A 242 -12.22 -1.33 29.26
CA PRO A 242 -10.98 -2.04 29.58
C PRO A 242 -11.18 -3.52 29.87
N ASP A 243 -12.35 -3.93 30.36
CA ASP A 243 -12.65 -5.32 30.69
C ASP A 243 -12.99 -6.18 29.45
N ARG A 244 -13.31 -5.54 28.31
CA ARG A 244 -13.67 -6.21 27.06
C ARG A 244 -12.49 -6.54 26.16
N VAL A 245 -11.32 -5.92 26.37
CA VAL A 245 -10.17 -6.09 25.48
C VAL A 245 -9.09 -6.91 26.17
N ARG A 246 -8.73 -8.04 25.55
CA ARG A 246 -7.63 -8.91 26.02
C ARG A 246 -6.29 -8.32 25.63
N ARG A 247 -6.08 -8.06 24.33
CA ARG A 247 -4.89 -7.46 23.74
C ARG A 247 -5.22 -6.69 22.47
N ILE A 248 -4.33 -5.77 22.09
CA ILE A 248 -4.41 -5.06 20.81
C ILE A 248 -3.13 -5.27 20.01
N VAL A 249 -3.27 -5.66 18.76
CA VAL A 249 -2.23 -5.46 17.76
C VAL A 249 -2.50 -4.16 17.02
N SER A 250 -1.59 -3.21 17.11
CA SER A 250 -1.58 -1.96 16.37
C SER A 250 -0.59 -2.09 15.21
N TYR A 251 -1.07 -2.01 13.97
CA TYR A 251 -0.24 -2.07 12.76
C TYR A 251 -0.34 -0.79 11.94
N GLY A 252 0.77 -0.06 11.80
CA GLY A 252 0.83 1.17 11.01
C GLY A 252 -0.10 2.28 11.54
N GLY A 253 -0.39 2.26 12.84
CA GLY A 253 -1.31 3.19 13.49
C GLY A 253 -0.68 4.50 13.91
N TRP A 254 -1.49 5.38 14.52
CA TRP A 254 -1.02 6.65 15.05
C TRP A 254 -1.77 7.07 16.30
N ALA A 255 -1.15 7.95 17.09
CA ALA A 255 -1.80 8.64 18.20
C ALA A 255 -2.45 9.96 17.76
N GLN A 256 -1.83 10.63 16.79
CA GLN A 256 -2.26 11.93 16.27
C GLN A 256 -2.41 11.87 14.75
N GLY A 257 -3.62 12.16 14.28
CA GLY A 257 -3.94 12.27 12.87
C GLY A 257 -3.17 13.43 12.22
N ALA A 258 -3.03 13.38 10.89
CA ALA A 258 -2.17 14.31 10.15
C ALA A 258 -2.46 15.80 10.46
N ALA A 259 -3.72 16.18 10.67
CA ALA A 259 -4.12 17.56 10.99
C ALA A 259 -3.88 17.96 12.46
N MET A 260 -3.61 16.98 13.34
CA MET A 260 -3.36 17.21 14.77
C MET A 260 -1.87 17.24 15.12
N ARG A 261 -1.00 16.96 14.14
CA ARG A 261 0.45 16.91 14.34
C ARG A 261 1.07 18.31 14.34
N PRO A 262 2.15 18.54 15.11
CA PRO A 262 2.93 19.77 15.00
C PRO A 262 3.36 20.04 13.55
N GLY A 263 3.18 21.28 13.07
CA GLY A 263 3.52 21.67 11.70
C GLY A 263 2.43 21.41 10.64
N ALA A 264 1.24 20.96 11.04
CA ALA A 264 0.09 20.74 10.14
C ALA A 264 -0.61 22.04 9.66
N GLU A 265 0.02 23.21 9.84
CA GLU A 265 -0.58 24.55 9.64
C GLU A 265 -0.96 24.88 8.18
N ASN A 266 -0.67 23.99 7.23
CA ASN A 266 -0.90 24.23 5.81
C ASN A 266 -2.29 23.74 5.36
N ALA A 267 -3.35 24.45 5.80
CA ALA A 267 -4.74 24.18 5.40
C ALA A 267 -4.90 24.06 3.86
N GLY A 268 -4.18 24.89 3.09
CA GLY A 268 -4.25 24.88 1.62
C GLY A 268 -3.72 23.60 0.95
N MET A 269 -2.78 22.87 1.57
CA MET A 269 -2.32 21.58 1.04
C MET A 269 -3.37 20.49 1.25
N THR A 270 -4.03 20.48 2.42
CA THR A 270 -5.12 19.55 2.72
C THR A 270 -6.28 19.73 1.75
N ASP A 271 -6.73 20.97 1.53
CA ASP A 271 -7.81 21.27 0.58
C ASP A 271 -7.47 20.86 -0.86
N ALA A 272 -6.22 21.05 -1.27
CA ALA A 272 -5.73 20.60 -2.57
C ALA A 272 -5.72 19.07 -2.69
N MET A 273 -5.28 18.34 -1.66
CA MET A 273 -5.30 16.87 -1.64
C MET A 273 -6.72 16.31 -1.67
N GLU A 274 -7.65 16.92 -0.92
CA GLU A 274 -9.06 16.53 -0.96
C GLU A 274 -9.69 16.77 -2.34
N THR A 275 -9.36 17.90 -2.97
CA THR A 275 -9.82 18.20 -4.35
C THR A 275 -9.26 17.19 -5.35
N MET A 276 -7.97 16.87 -5.27
CA MET A 276 -7.35 15.84 -6.10
C MET A 276 -7.97 14.46 -5.88
N LEU A 277 -8.28 14.11 -4.62
CA LEU A 277 -8.99 12.87 -4.28
C LEU A 277 -10.35 12.86 -4.96
N ARG A 278 -11.16 13.89 -4.76
CA ARG A 278 -12.52 13.96 -5.30
C ARG A 278 -12.56 13.81 -6.83
N LEU A 279 -11.62 14.45 -7.53
CA LEU A 279 -11.56 14.44 -9.00
C LEU A 279 -10.88 13.19 -9.56
N GLY A 280 -9.96 12.59 -8.81
CA GLY A 280 -9.10 11.51 -9.29
C GLY A 280 -9.47 10.12 -8.78
N TRP A 281 -10.33 10.00 -7.78
CA TRP A 281 -10.84 8.72 -7.28
C TRP A 281 -11.68 8.01 -8.33
N GLY A 282 -11.64 6.68 -8.37
CA GLY A 282 -12.36 5.89 -9.38
C GLY A 282 -11.74 5.93 -10.78
N GLN A 283 -10.54 6.53 -10.93
CA GLN A 283 -9.79 6.56 -12.18
C GLN A 283 -8.50 5.72 -12.02
N PRO A 284 -8.53 4.41 -12.31
CA PRO A 284 -7.42 3.50 -12.00
C PRO A 284 -6.07 3.93 -12.61
N GLU A 285 -6.11 4.45 -13.84
CA GLU A 285 -4.94 4.96 -14.56
C GLU A 285 -4.73 6.48 -14.37
N GLY A 286 -5.50 7.11 -13.49
CA GLY A 286 -5.43 8.54 -13.19
C GLY A 286 -4.16 8.93 -12.43
N GLY A 287 -3.71 10.17 -12.60
CA GLY A 287 -2.53 10.70 -11.91
C GLY A 287 -2.66 10.64 -10.39
N TYR A 288 -3.85 10.94 -9.85
CA TYR A 288 -4.12 10.86 -8.42
C TYR A 288 -4.00 9.43 -7.89
N MET A 289 -4.68 8.44 -8.49
CA MET A 289 -4.61 7.05 -8.02
C MET A 289 -3.19 6.51 -8.08
N ARG A 290 -2.41 6.82 -9.13
CA ARG A 290 -0.99 6.45 -9.17
C ARG A 290 -0.18 7.04 -8.01
N ALA A 291 -0.36 8.33 -7.73
CA ALA A 291 0.31 8.98 -6.61
C ALA A 291 -0.14 8.40 -5.26
N PHE A 292 -1.44 8.18 -5.10
CA PHE A 292 -2.06 7.58 -3.93
C PHE A 292 -1.49 6.19 -3.64
N VAL A 293 -1.47 5.30 -4.64
CA VAL A 293 -0.90 3.96 -4.49
C VAL A 293 0.58 4.02 -4.15
N SER A 294 1.35 4.93 -4.76
CA SER A 294 2.78 5.06 -4.49
C SER A 294 3.08 5.46 -3.04
N LEU A 295 2.14 6.11 -2.34
CA LEU A 295 2.26 6.42 -0.91
C LEU A 295 2.01 5.20 -0.02
N PHE A 296 1.13 4.28 -0.42
CA PHE A 296 0.81 3.07 0.34
C PHE A 296 1.73 1.91 0.03
N LEU A 297 2.03 1.70 -1.25
CA LEU A 297 2.59 0.49 -1.83
C LEU A 297 3.67 0.82 -2.87
N PRO A 298 4.72 1.60 -2.52
CA PRO A 298 5.75 2.02 -3.48
C PRO A 298 6.49 0.87 -4.18
N THR A 299 6.51 -0.33 -3.59
CA THR A 299 7.22 -1.50 -4.17
C THR A 299 6.27 -2.58 -4.70
N ALA A 300 4.95 -2.33 -4.72
CA ALA A 300 4.00 -3.32 -5.21
C ALA A 300 4.13 -3.58 -6.71
N SER A 301 3.91 -4.84 -7.09
CA SER A 301 3.83 -5.26 -8.49
C SER A 301 2.62 -4.62 -9.20
N PRO A 302 2.63 -4.51 -10.54
CA PRO A 302 1.49 -3.98 -11.29
C PRO A 302 0.16 -4.72 -11.03
N GLU A 303 0.22 -6.02 -10.73
CA GLU A 303 -0.96 -6.80 -10.37
C GLU A 303 -1.52 -6.41 -9.01
N GLN A 304 -0.66 -6.31 -7.98
CA GLN A 304 -1.05 -5.84 -6.65
C GLN A 304 -1.58 -4.40 -6.69
N VAL A 305 -0.97 -3.53 -7.50
CA VAL A 305 -1.45 -2.17 -7.72
C VAL A 305 -2.88 -2.18 -8.29
N ARG A 306 -3.14 -2.95 -9.35
CA ARG A 306 -4.50 -3.06 -9.92
C ARG A 306 -5.49 -3.61 -8.90
N ALA A 307 -5.16 -4.70 -8.23
CA ALA A 307 -6.03 -5.32 -7.24
C ALA A 307 -6.35 -4.37 -6.07
N PHE A 308 -5.36 -3.60 -5.61
CA PHE A 308 -5.56 -2.58 -4.59
C PHE A 308 -6.48 -1.46 -5.09
N VAL A 309 -6.22 -0.92 -6.29
CA VAL A 309 -7.03 0.15 -6.88
C VAL A 309 -8.48 -0.28 -7.10
N ASP A 310 -8.70 -1.48 -7.64
CA ASP A 310 -10.04 -2.03 -7.88
C ASP A 310 -10.80 -2.17 -6.55
N LEU A 311 -10.15 -2.74 -5.53
CA LEU A 311 -10.72 -2.86 -4.19
C LEU A 311 -11.08 -1.49 -3.60
N GLN A 312 -10.22 -0.49 -3.74
CA GLN A 312 -10.50 0.85 -3.23
C GLN A 312 -11.72 1.48 -3.93
N CYS A 313 -11.83 1.34 -5.26
CA CYS A 313 -12.95 1.87 -6.05
C CYS A 313 -14.27 1.15 -5.75
N ASP A 314 -14.23 -0.16 -5.54
CA ASP A 314 -15.42 -0.96 -5.19
C ASP A 314 -15.89 -0.71 -3.76
N SER A 315 -14.99 -0.27 -2.89
CA SER A 315 -15.27 -0.13 -1.46
C SER A 315 -15.81 1.24 -1.07
N ALA A 316 -15.59 2.29 -1.85
CA ALA A 316 -16.10 3.61 -1.53
C ALA A 316 -16.25 4.52 -2.75
N SER A 317 -17.28 5.36 -2.73
CA SER A 317 -17.38 6.50 -3.64
C SER A 317 -16.29 7.55 -3.34
N ALA A 318 -16.04 8.45 -4.29
CA ALA A 318 -15.09 9.54 -4.12
C ALA A 318 -15.47 10.44 -2.93
N GLU A 319 -16.76 10.77 -2.78
CA GLU A 319 -17.28 11.60 -1.70
C GLU A 319 -17.01 10.96 -0.34
N ARG A 320 -17.28 9.66 -0.23
CA ARG A 320 -17.05 8.90 1.00
C ARG A 320 -15.57 8.79 1.33
N ALA A 321 -14.74 8.58 0.32
CA ALA A 321 -13.29 8.53 0.46
C ALA A 321 -12.71 9.88 0.95
N VAL A 322 -13.18 11.02 0.40
CA VAL A 322 -12.83 12.36 0.92
C VAL A 322 -13.25 12.48 2.37
N GLU A 323 -14.52 12.18 2.67
CA GLU A 323 -15.08 12.38 4.00
C GLU A 323 -14.36 11.57 5.08
N ILE A 324 -14.06 10.28 4.85
CA ILE A 324 -13.27 9.48 5.79
C ILE A 324 -11.89 10.10 5.97
N ARG A 325 -11.20 10.50 4.89
CA ARG A 325 -9.86 11.13 4.98
C ARG A 325 -9.87 12.40 5.82
N SER A 326 -10.84 13.29 5.61
CA SER A 326 -10.98 14.53 6.37
C SER A 326 -11.24 14.26 7.86
N VAL A 327 -12.04 13.24 8.16
CA VAL A 327 -12.39 12.85 9.54
C VAL A 327 -11.19 12.23 10.26
N ILE A 328 -10.53 11.23 9.66
CA ILE A 328 -9.42 10.52 10.32
C ILE A 328 -8.17 11.39 10.48
N ALA A 329 -7.99 12.40 9.63
CA ALA A 329 -6.91 13.37 9.78
C ALA A 329 -6.96 14.12 11.12
N ARG A 330 -8.15 14.19 11.74
CA ARG A 330 -8.40 14.88 13.01
C ARG A 330 -8.48 13.96 14.22
N PHE A 331 -8.30 12.65 14.04
CA PHE A 331 -8.30 11.71 15.18
C PHE A 331 -7.12 12.00 16.10
N GLU A 332 -7.38 11.95 17.41
CA GLU A 332 -6.41 12.27 18.44
C GLU A 332 -6.74 11.41 19.66
N VAL A 333 -5.77 10.61 20.11
CA VAL A 333 -5.98 9.65 21.21
C VAL A 333 -4.97 9.78 22.34
N THR A 334 -4.01 10.70 22.27
CA THR A 334 -3.02 10.91 23.34
C THR A 334 -3.66 11.03 24.74
N PRO A 335 -4.77 11.78 24.92
CA PRO A 335 -5.44 11.93 26.22
C PRO A 335 -5.96 10.63 26.82
N VAL A 336 -6.21 9.59 26.01
CA VAL A 336 -6.79 8.33 26.47
C VAL A 336 -5.79 7.18 26.54
N LEU A 337 -4.55 7.33 26.02
CA LEU A 337 -3.58 6.23 25.97
C LEU A 337 -3.24 5.65 27.35
N ALA A 338 -3.11 6.50 28.38
CA ALA A 338 -2.83 6.07 29.75
C ALA A 338 -3.96 5.23 30.39
N GLN A 339 -5.15 5.20 29.77
CA GLN A 339 -6.32 4.45 30.26
C GLN A 339 -6.42 3.06 29.60
N VAL A 340 -5.62 2.77 28.58
CA VAL A 340 -5.59 1.46 27.90
C VAL A 340 -4.87 0.46 28.80
N ARG A 341 -5.62 -0.50 29.37
CA ARG A 341 -5.09 -1.47 30.36
C ARG A 341 -4.61 -2.80 29.77
N CYS A 342 -5.04 -3.13 28.56
CA CYS A 342 -4.62 -4.34 27.89
C CYS A 342 -3.22 -4.17 27.27
N PRO A 343 -2.43 -5.25 27.15
CA PRO A 343 -1.18 -5.23 26.40
C PRO A 343 -1.39 -4.80 24.94
N VAL A 344 -0.45 -4.02 24.40
CA VAL A 344 -0.48 -3.55 23.00
C VAL A 344 0.81 -3.91 22.26
N LEU A 345 0.73 -4.67 21.17
CA LEU A 345 1.82 -4.83 20.22
C LEU A 345 1.75 -3.71 19.18
N VAL A 346 2.71 -2.78 19.21
CA VAL A 346 2.83 -1.67 18.26
C VAL A 346 3.80 -2.07 17.14
N ALA A 347 3.27 -2.53 16.01
CA ALA A 347 4.02 -2.84 14.82
C ALA A 347 3.99 -1.68 13.82
N HIS A 348 5.16 -1.23 13.33
CA HIS A 348 5.23 -0.10 12.39
C HIS A 348 6.38 -0.25 11.40
N VAL A 349 6.11 0.05 10.13
CA VAL A 349 7.11 0.02 9.05
C VAL A 349 7.91 1.33 9.05
N ARG A 350 9.23 1.27 9.18
CA ARG A 350 10.06 2.46 9.50
C ARG A 350 10.09 3.53 8.42
N HIS A 351 10.00 3.13 7.15
CA HIS A 351 10.19 4.01 6.01
C HIS A 351 8.92 4.15 5.14
N GLU A 352 7.74 3.86 5.71
CA GLU A 352 6.46 4.13 5.04
C GLU A 352 6.15 5.64 5.02
N SER A 353 5.37 6.07 4.02
CA SER A 353 5.21 7.50 3.67
C SER A 353 3.94 8.17 4.22
N LEU A 354 3.01 7.40 4.80
CA LEU A 354 1.72 7.90 5.32
C LEU A 354 1.83 8.32 6.79
N HIS A 355 2.43 7.48 7.63
CA HIS A 355 2.55 7.74 9.06
C HIS A 355 4.01 7.62 9.52
N PRO A 356 4.59 8.73 10.01
CA PRO A 356 5.98 8.71 10.43
C PRO A 356 6.13 7.76 11.61
N PHE A 357 7.25 7.04 11.66
CA PHE A 357 7.59 6.13 12.76
C PHE A 357 7.53 6.78 14.15
N GLY A 358 7.69 8.11 14.23
CA GLY A 358 7.48 8.89 15.45
C GLY A 358 6.10 8.73 16.09
N GLN A 359 5.07 8.35 15.31
CA GLN A 359 3.75 8.04 15.87
C GLN A 359 3.73 6.72 16.65
N ALA A 360 4.46 5.70 16.20
CA ALA A 360 4.65 4.48 16.98
C ALA A 360 5.44 4.78 18.27
N GLN A 361 6.45 5.64 18.20
CA GLN A 361 7.19 6.07 19.39
C GLN A 361 6.30 6.84 20.37
N HIS A 362 5.42 7.71 19.86
CA HIS A 362 4.46 8.45 20.69
C HIS A 362 3.47 7.52 21.38
N LEU A 363 2.98 6.48 20.69
CA LEU A 363 2.15 5.44 21.30
C LEU A 363 2.92 4.73 22.43
N MET A 364 4.15 4.28 22.17
CA MET A 364 5.00 3.61 23.16
C MET A 364 5.31 4.47 24.40
N GLN A 365 5.37 5.80 24.24
CA GLN A 365 5.62 6.71 25.35
C GLN A 365 4.44 6.85 26.33
N HIS A 366 3.21 6.63 25.85
CA HIS A 366 2.00 6.92 26.62
C HIS A 366 1.16 5.68 26.95
N LEU A 367 1.37 4.56 26.26
CA LEU A 367 0.75 3.28 26.59
C LEU A 367 1.45 2.63 27.78
N PRO A 368 0.72 2.14 28.80
CA PRO A 368 1.33 1.59 30.01
C PRO A 368 1.94 0.20 29.81
N ASP A 369 1.39 -0.61 28.90
CA ASP A 369 1.87 -1.95 28.57
C ASP A 369 1.90 -2.10 27.05
N ALA A 370 3.06 -1.83 26.46
CA ALA A 370 3.24 -1.92 25.01
C ALA A 370 4.60 -2.51 24.63
N LEU A 371 4.60 -3.25 23.52
CA LEU A 371 5.79 -3.80 22.88
C LEU A 371 5.93 -3.20 21.48
N LEU A 372 7.12 -2.72 21.13
CA LEU A 372 7.40 -2.16 19.81
C LEU A 372 7.98 -3.24 18.89
N LEU A 373 7.36 -3.43 17.72
CA LEU A 373 7.87 -4.23 16.62
C LEU A 373 8.20 -3.33 15.42
N PRO A 374 9.44 -2.83 15.31
CA PRO A 374 9.87 -2.12 14.13
C PRO A 374 10.06 -3.09 12.95
N LEU A 375 9.44 -2.76 11.83
CA LEU A 375 9.52 -3.52 10.58
C LEU A 375 10.31 -2.69 9.56
N GLU A 376 11.25 -3.33 8.88
CA GLU A 376 12.01 -2.71 7.80
C GLU A 376 11.21 -2.84 6.50
N GLY A 377 11.09 -1.75 5.74
CA GLY A 377 10.27 -1.71 4.52
C GLY A 377 9.77 -0.30 4.22
N GLN A 378 9.05 -0.16 3.11
CA GLN A 378 8.46 1.10 2.64
C GLN A 378 6.95 1.01 2.40
N ASN A 379 6.41 -0.20 2.26
CA ASN A 379 4.98 -0.39 2.10
C ASN A 379 4.26 -0.21 3.44
N HIS A 380 3.17 0.57 3.42
CA HIS A 380 2.26 0.73 4.54
C HIS A 380 1.43 -0.54 4.81
N ILE A 381 1.13 -1.30 3.76
CA ILE A 381 0.53 -2.63 3.84
C ILE A 381 1.59 -3.59 3.33
N LEU A 382 2.13 -4.43 4.20
CA LEU A 382 3.14 -5.40 3.80
C LEU A 382 2.53 -6.44 2.87
N MET A 383 3.21 -6.68 1.75
CA MET A 383 2.85 -7.72 0.81
C MET A 383 3.26 -9.10 1.35
N PRO A 384 2.52 -10.17 1.02
CA PRO A 384 2.79 -11.52 1.54
C PRO A 384 4.19 -12.06 1.22
N ASP A 385 4.80 -11.59 0.13
CA ASP A 385 6.15 -11.93 -0.32
C ASP A 385 7.25 -11.09 0.34
N GLU A 386 6.90 -10.04 1.09
CA GLU A 386 7.87 -9.26 1.86
C GLU A 386 8.30 -10.00 3.13
N PRO A 387 9.61 -10.04 3.46
CA PRO A 387 10.09 -10.65 4.70
C PRO A 387 9.45 -10.05 5.96
N GLY A 388 9.06 -8.77 5.90
CA GLY A 388 8.36 -8.10 6.99
C GLY A 388 6.99 -8.70 7.30
N PHE A 389 6.29 -9.27 6.31
CA PHE A 389 4.96 -9.84 6.49
C PHE A 389 5.02 -11.11 7.36
N ALA A 390 5.90 -12.06 7.03
CA ALA A 390 6.09 -13.27 7.84
C ALA A 390 6.49 -12.91 9.27
N ARG A 391 7.46 -12.01 9.43
CA ARG A 391 7.92 -11.53 10.75
C ARG A 391 6.78 -10.88 11.55
N LEU A 392 5.93 -10.08 10.91
CA LEU A 392 4.77 -9.49 11.55
C LEU A 392 3.79 -10.57 12.00
N MET A 393 3.38 -11.47 11.11
CA MET A 393 2.36 -12.49 11.44
C MET A 393 2.85 -13.47 12.51
N ASP A 394 4.14 -13.81 12.54
CA ASP A 394 4.71 -14.67 13.59
C ASP A 394 4.72 -13.96 14.95
N ALA A 395 5.04 -12.66 14.98
CA ALA A 395 4.97 -11.87 16.21
C ALA A 395 3.52 -11.68 16.69
N VAL A 396 2.56 -11.51 15.76
CA VAL A 396 1.13 -11.48 16.06
C VAL A 396 0.68 -12.79 16.69
N ASP A 397 1.05 -13.92 16.09
CA ASP A 397 0.68 -15.23 16.61
C ASP A 397 1.24 -15.47 18.01
N ALA A 398 2.51 -15.14 18.24
CA ALA A 398 3.14 -15.24 19.55
C ALA A 398 2.45 -14.34 20.59
N PHE A 399 2.18 -13.08 20.23
CA PHE A 399 1.55 -12.10 21.13
C PHE A 399 0.12 -12.48 21.52
N LEU A 400 -0.62 -13.13 20.61
CA LEU A 400 -2.00 -13.54 20.82
C LEU A 400 -2.15 -14.98 21.36
N ALA A 401 -1.07 -15.73 21.58
CA ALA A 401 -1.13 -17.11 22.05
C ALA A 401 -1.50 -17.26 23.53
N ASP A 402 -1.27 -16.22 24.34
CA ASP A 402 -1.39 -16.28 25.80
C ASP A 402 -2.80 -16.00 26.36
#